data_AF-A0A438XN15-F1
#
_entry.id   AF-A0A438XN15-F1
#
_cell.length_a   1.000
_cell.length_b   1.000
_cell.length_c   1.000
_cell.angle_alpha   90.00
_cell.angle_beta   90.00
_cell.angle_gamma   90.00
#
_symmetry.space_group_name_H-M   'P 1'
#
loop_
_entity.id
_entity.type
_entity.pdbx_description
1 polymer ?
#
loop_
_entity_poly.entity_id
_entity_poly.type
_entity_poly.pdbx_seq_one_letter_code
_entity_poly.pdbx_strand_id
1 'polypeptide(L)'
;PFSLDFSFLSLKEITEPLDENLFQTTSLSKPLFMNAKEHQDFLDKNSSLYANALGFVKNAAFKGAIIHSPKELIDCLTQLKGMLKTQDFIPIFTSRGALSLSLKKPSPSVIFSDLSSVLSCTKLPLEDAKYLASLEKPSIKASLKSVFKDTFKNDEIIAQLPYDPILNLLCHILQDEGIEFVFIHANNPQEALLHYEALFKTPKRLITPTKKFVLENNLSTLPFKDELEFLSATPNSIVLYFSFKRPTRLLLHANGSLKTLLSVSFDFNQIFNTLKQDEKASRMLQNYATKFPDFYVRIAGLSKYNLGGTNLLDFFRILGFVLGYSEDFCTQSVIPLAKECLRPKGPRIDYKILKDNSLKMALNFSKIMHSAMSFRLAGVENEILSLGILDSLAEFLGNFIWDN
;
A
#
# COMPACT_ATOMS: atom_id res chain seq x y z
N PRO A 1 -12.94 15.14 -8.41
CA PRO A 1 -14.07 14.28 -8.84
C PRO A 1 -14.56 13.43 -7.66
N PHE A 2 -15.67 13.83 -7.04
CA PHE A 2 -16.36 13.01 -6.05
C PHE A 2 -17.04 11.85 -6.79
N SER A 3 -16.63 10.60 -6.55
CA SER A 3 -17.40 9.45 -7.01
C SER A 3 -18.30 8.99 -5.87
N LEU A 4 -19.56 9.41 -5.91
CA LEU A 4 -20.64 8.66 -5.26
C LEU A 4 -21.17 7.70 -6.32
N ASP A 5 -21.03 6.40 -6.07
CA ASP A 5 -21.64 5.36 -6.89
C ASP A 5 -22.98 4.96 -6.24
N PHE A 6 -24.08 5.16 -6.96
CA PHE A 6 -25.41 4.75 -6.55
C PHE A 6 -25.90 3.66 -7.50
N SER A 7 -26.03 2.44 -6.99
CA SER A 7 -26.69 1.34 -7.70
C SER A 7 -28.18 1.33 -7.35
N PHE A 8 -29.03 1.82 -8.24
CA PHE A 8 -30.48 1.80 -8.02
C PHE A 8 -31.06 0.40 -8.30
N LEU A 9 -31.72 -0.20 -7.30
CA LEU A 9 -32.39 -1.50 -7.44
C LEU A 9 -33.72 -1.40 -8.20
N SER A 10 -34.46 -0.30 -8.05
CA SER A 10 -35.66 0.01 -8.83
C SER A 10 -36.09 1.46 -8.63
N LEU A 11 -36.74 2.06 -9.64
CA LEU A 11 -37.43 3.34 -9.55
C LEU A 11 -38.93 3.04 -9.44
N LYS A 12 -39.57 3.49 -8.35
CA LYS A 12 -41.04 3.46 -8.21
C LYS A 12 -41.54 4.89 -8.15
N GLU A 13 -42.41 5.24 -9.10
CA GLU A 13 -43.14 6.50 -9.08
C GLU A 13 -44.23 6.41 -7.99
N ILE A 14 -44.17 7.31 -7.02
CA ILE A 14 -45.20 7.45 -5.98
C ILE A 14 -46.02 8.69 -6.38
N THR A 15 -47.31 8.47 -6.65
CA THR A 15 -48.26 9.52 -7.07
C THR A 15 -48.91 10.26 -5.90
N GLU A 16 -48.47 9.99 -4.67
CA GLU A 16 -48.89 10.79 -3.51
C GLU A 16 -48.28 12.19 -3.59
N PRO A 17 -49.06 13.26 -3.33
CA PRO A 17 -48.51 14.61 -3.28
C PRO A 17 -47.47 14.63 -2.15
N LEU A 18 -46.20 14.84 -2.54
CA LEU A 18 -45.12 15.00 -1.57
C LEU A 18 -45.47 16.16 -0.65
N ASP A 19 -45.59 15.88 0.64
CA ASP A 19 -45.70 16.93 1.65
C ASP A 19 -44.42 17.79 1.57
N GLU A 20 -44.52 19.00 1.03
CA GLU A 20 -43.40 19.94 0.91
C GLU A 20 -42.77 20.23 2.28
N ASN A 21 -43.50 19.97 3.39
CA ASN A 21 -42.95 20.09 4.73
C ASN A 21 -41.95 18.99 5.11
N LEU A 22 -41.91 17.84 4.40
CA LEU A 22 -40.84 16.84 4.54
C LEU A 22 -39.47 17.36 4.08
N PHE A 23 -39.45 18.40 3.23
CA PHE A 23 -38.25 19.10 2.78
C PHE A 23 -38.07 20.46 3.45
N GLN A 24 -38.73 20.72 4.59
CA GLN A 24 -38.25 21.75 5.49
C GLN A 24 -36.88 21.30 6.00
N THR A 25 -35.86 21.60 5.20
CA THR A 25 -34.47 21.55 5.61
C THR A 25 -34.38 22.51 6.80
N THR A 26 -34.38 21.96 8.02
CA THR A 26 -33.78 22.62 9.16
C THR A 26 -32.48 23.21 8.65
N SER A 27 -32.34 24.54 8.70
CA SER A 27 -31.29 25.28 8.00
C SER A 27 -29.99 24.50 8.12
N LEU A 28 -29.56 23.83 7.04
CA LEU A 28 -28.41 22.95 7.11
C LEU A 28 -27.24 23.87 7.41
N SER A 29 -26.75 23.79 8.65
CA SER A 29 -25.54 24.50 9.04
C SER A 29 -24.49 24.17 7.98
N LYS A 30 -23.91 25.22 7.39
CA LYS A 30 -22.95 25.09 6.30
C LYS A 30 -21.94 23.99 6.65
N PRO A 31 -21.68 23.02 5.76
CA PRO A 31 -20.72 21.95 6.04
C PRO A 31 -19.37 22.52 6.44
N LEU A 32 -18.70 21.87 7.41
CA LEU A 32 -17.39 22.29 7.93
C LEU A 32 -16.23 22.03 6.95
N PHE A 33 -16.53 21.76 5.69
CA PHE A 33 -15.58 21.52 4.61
C PHE A 33 -15.97 22.31 3.37
N MET A 34 -14.98 22.71 2.57
CA MET A 34 -15.20 23.44 1.33
C MET A 34 -15.80 22.52 0.26
N ASN A 35 -16.80 23.03 -0.46
CA ASN A 35 -17.19 22.44 -1.74
C ASN A 35 -16.13 22.74 -2.83
N ALA A 36 -16.30 22.17 -4.04
CA ALA A 36 -15.33 22.32 -5.11
C ALA A 36 -15.09 23.77 -5.55
N LYS A 37 -16.14 24.60 -5.60
CA LYS A 37 -16.06 26.00 -5.99
C LYS A 37 -15.38 26.82 -4.90
N GLU A 38 -15.77 26.64 -3.64
CA GLU A 38 -15.12 27.29 -2.50
C GLU A 38 -13.64 26.95 -2.40
N HIS A 39 -13.28 25.69 -2.67
CA HIS A 39 -11.90 25.26 -2.70
C HIS A 39 -11.10 25.93 -3.84
N GLN A 40 -11.69 26.07 -5.03
CA GLN A 40 -11.07 26.80 -6.14
C GLN A 40 -10.88 28.29 -5.78
N ASP A 41 -11.93 28.91 -5.26
CA ASP A 41 -11.95 30.32 -4.88
C ASP A 41 -11.03 30.61 -3.69
N PHE A 42 -10.79 29.64 -2.81
CA PHE A 42 -9.83 29.74 -1.71
C PHE A 42 -8.37 29.78 -2.19
N LEU A 43 -8.07 29.18 -3.34
CA LEU A 43 -6.73 29.14 -3.93
C LEU A 43 -6.49 30.23 -4.98
N ASP A 44 -7.56 30.82 -5.55
CA ASP A 44 -7.44 31.87 -6.58
C ASP A 44 -7.12 33.24 -5.97
N LYS A 45 -5.96 33.80 -6.31
CA LYS A 45 -5.49 35.14 -5.85
C LYS A 45 -6.46 36.28 -6.18
N ASN A 46 -7.34 36.12 -7.17
CA ASN A 46 -8.30 37.14 -7.60
C ASN A 46 -9.66 37.01 -6.89
N SER A 47 -9.86 35.95 -6.11
CA SER A 47 -11.10 35.69 -5.41
C SER A 47 -11.17 36.44 -4.08
N SER A 48 -12.37 36.86 -3.67
CA SER A 48 -12.63 37.41 -2.33
C SER A 48 -12.47 36.37 -1.22
N LEU A 49 -12.50 35.08 -1.56
CA LEU A 49 -12.28 33.97 -0.63
C LEU A 49 -10.82 33.51 -0.56
N TYR A 50 -9.91 34.14 -1.32
CA TYR A 50 -8.50 33.77 -1.34
C TYR A 50 -7.91 33.73 0.07
N ALA A 51 -7.36 32.57 0.45
CA ALA A 51 -6.77 32.34 1.77
C ALA A 51 -7.69 32.63 2.97
N ASN A 52 -9.00 32.78 2.75
CA ASN A 52 -9.94 33.00 3.84
C ASN A 52 -10.27 31.68 4.54
N ALA A 53 -9.47 31.35 5.55
CA ALA A 53 -9.62 30.12 6.32
C ALA A 53 -10.67 30.22 7.44
N LEU A 54 -11.34 31.37 7.59
CA LEU A 54 -12.35 31.59 8.62
C LEU A 54 -13.54 30.64 8.42
N GLY A 55 -13.92 29.93 9.48
CA GLY A 55 -14.96 28.90 9.41
C GLY A 55 -14.46 27.52 8.96
N PHE A 56 -13.16 27.36 8.69
CA PHE A 56 -12.55 26.05 8.42
C PHE A 56 -11.43 25.70 9.40
N VAL A 57 -10.73 26.71 9.93
CA VAL A 57 -9.70 26.54 10.96
C VAL A 57 -9.91 27.51 12.12
N LYS A 58 -9.32 27.17 13.28
CA LYS A 58 -9.27 27.99 14.50
C LYS A 58 -7.88 27.91 15.13
N ASN A 59 -7.59 28.84 16.05
CA ASN A 59 -6.32 28.92 16.77
C ASN A 59 -5.09 28.91 15.84
N ALA A 60 -5.20 29.58 14.69
CA ALA A 60 -4.12 29.71 13.72
C ALA A 60 -3.06 30.69 14.27
N ALA A 61 -1.84 30.22 14.45
CA ALA A 61 -0.74 31.01 14.98
C ALA A 61 0.59 30.65 14.31
N PHE A 62 1.44 31.64 14.07
CA PHE A 62 2.78 31.47 13.54
C PHE A 62 3.81 32.11 14.46
N LYS A 63 4.81 31.33 14.90
CA LYS A 63 5.83 31.73 15.89
C LYS A 63 5.20 32.35 17.15
N GLY A 64 4.05 31.82 17.57
CA GLY A 64 3.28 32.29 18.73
C GLY A 64 2.36 33.50 18.46
N ALA A 65 2.45 34.17 17.32
CA ALA A 65 1.55 35.26 16.95
C ALA A 65 0.28 34.74 16.26
N ILE A 66 -0.89 35.18 16.70
CA ILE A 66 -2.19 34.77 16.14
C ILE A 66 -2.34 35.37 14.74
N ILE A 67 -2.90 34.57 13.82
CA ILE A 67 -3.21 34.97 12.44
C ILE A 67 -4.68 35.41 12.39
N HIS A 68 -4.92 36.67 12.06
CA HIS A 68 -6.25 37.29 12.07
C HIS A 68 -6.82 37.55 10.67
N SER A 69 -5.99 37.56 9.64
CA SER A 69 -6.40 37.93 8.28
C SER A 69 -5.85 36.97 7.20
N PRO A 70 -6.51 36.87 6.03
CA PRO A 70 -5.99 36.12 4.89
C PRO A 70 -4.60 36.60 4.46
N LYS A 71 -4.34 37.90 4.54
CA LYS A 71 -3.03 38.48 4.21
C LYS A 71 -1.93 37.99 5.15
N GLU A 72 -2.17 38.00 6.46
CA GLU A 72 -1.22 37.47 7.44
C GLU A 72 -0.95 35.98 7.23
N LEU A 73 -1.98 35.20 6.87
CA LEU A 73 -1.81 33.80 6.52
C LEU A 73 -0.88 33.63 5.31
N ILE A 74 -1.09 34.39 4.24
CA ILE A 74 -0.23 34.36 3.06
C ILE A 74 1.21 34.78 3.37
N ASP A 75 1.40 35.85 4.15
CA ASP A 75 2.73 36.32 4.55
C ASP A 75 3.47 35.25 5.37
N CYS A 76 2.76 34.59 6.28
CA CYS A 76 3.25 33.45 7.05
C CYS A 76 3.66 32.27 6.15
N LEU A 77 2.78 31.82 5.26
CA LEU A 77 3.05 30.70 4.36
C LEU A 77 4.20 31.01 3.39
N THR A 78 4.33 32.27 2.97
CA THR A 78 5.45 32.76 2.14
C THR A 78 6.77 32.72 2.92
N GLN A 79 6.75 33.09 4.21
CA GLN A 79 7.92 32.91 5.08
C GLN A 79 8.27 31.44 5.27
N LEU A 80 7.29 30.57 5.53
CA LEU A 80 7.49 29.12 5.66
C LEU A 80 8.12 28.52 4.40
N LYS A 81 7.67 28.92 3.20
CA LYS A 81 8.30 28.55 1.93
C LYS A 81 9.79 28.92 1.90
N GLY A 82 10.14 30.16 2.29
CA GLY A 82 11.53 30.60 2.37
C GLY A 82 12.35 29.78 3.36
N MET A 83 11.75 29.44 4.50
CA MET A 83 12.37 28.57 5.51
C MET A 83 12.55 27.14 5.01
N LEU A 84 11.57 26.56 4.30
CA LEU A 84 11.65 25.21 3.71
C LEU A 84 12.82 25.04 2.72
N LYS A 85 13.20 26.12 2.01
CA LYS A 85 14.36 26.11 1.10
C LYS A 85 15.70 26.13 1.82
N THR A 86 15.74 26.77 2.99
CA THR A 86 17.00 27.05 3.70
C THR A 86 17.25 26.04 4.80
N GLN A 87 16.25 25.73 5.60
CA GLN A 87 16.31 24.84 6.75
C GLN A 87 16.06 23.39 6.35
N ASP A 88 16.51 22.47 7.20
CA ASP A 88 16.35 21.04 6.97
C ASP A 88 14.95 20.55 7.37
N PHE A 89 14.37 21.09 8.44
CA PHE A 89 13.05 20.69 8.95
C PHE A 89 12.26 21.90 9.41
N ILE A 90 10.98 21.92 9.07
CA ILE A 90 10.03 22.97 9.44
C ILE A 90 8.88 22.33 10.23
N PRO A 91 8.85 22.48 11.57
CA PRO A 91 7.81 21.87 12.39
C PRO A 91 6.49 22.64 12.26
N ILE A 92 5.39 21.93 12.00
CA ILE A 92 4.03 22.47 11.94
C ILE A 92 3.03 21.55 12.65
N PHE A 93 1.91 22.11 13.08
CA PHE A 93 0.78 21.37 13.62
C PHE A 93 -0.41 21.49 12.69
N THR A 94 -0.95 20.33 12.30
CA THR A 94 -2.00 20.21 11.27
C THR A 94 -3.27 19.59 11.85
N SER A 95 -4.29 19.42 11.01
CA SER A 95 -5.51 18.67 11.37
C SER A 95 -5.25 17.22 11.82
N ARG A 96 -4.12 16.62 11.43
CA ARG A 96 -3.70 15.25 11.77
C ARG A 96 -2.58 15.21 12.83
N GLY A 97 -2.32 16.33 13.50
CA GLY A 97 -1.32 16.46 14.55
C GLY A 97 -0.01 17.09 14.09
N ALA A 98 1.01 16.98 14.95
CA ALA A 98 2.32 17.56 14.74
C ALA A 98 3.14 16.77 13.71
N LEU A 99 3.80 17.49 12.80
CA LEU A 99 4.72 16.93 11.83
C LEU A 99 5.82 17.94 11.49
N SER A 100 6.88 17.46 10.83
CA SER A 100 7.97 18.30 10.31
C SER A 100 8.04 18.15 8.80
N LEU A 101 8.05 19.28 8.10
CA LEU A 101 8.16 19.35 6.64
C LEU A 101 9.62 19.51 6.23
N SER A 102 10.02 18.88 5.13
CA SER A 102 11.36 19.05 4.54
C SER A 102 11.33 18.99 3.02
N LEU A 103 12.16 19.79 2.37
CA LEU A 103 12.46 19.66 0.93
C LEU A 103 13.76 18.90 0.67
N LYS A 104 14.62 18.74 1.70
CA LYS A 104 15.99 18.23 1.56
C LYS A 104 16.19 16.84 2.14
N LYS A 105 15.38 16.46 3.13
CA LYS A 105 15.53 15.20 3.89
C LYS A 105 14.47 14.22 3.41
N PRO A 106 14.87 13.21 2.60
CA PRO A 106 13.92 12.24 2.09
C PRO A 106 13.20 11.50 3.21
N SER A 107 11.94 11.15 2.94
CA SER A 107 11.08 10.41 3.86
C SER A 107 10.20 9.45 3.06
N PRO A 108 9.83 8.29 3.62
CA PRO A 108 8.83 7.43 3.02
C PRO A 108 7.43 8.07 3.02
N SER A 109 7.16 9.17 3.73
CA SER A 109 5.87 9.88 3.69
C SER A 109 5.99 11.22 2.97
N VAL A 110 5.11 11.47 2.01
CA VAL A 110 5.20 12.61 1.09
C VAL A 110 3.83 13.23 0.87
N ILE A 111 3.74 14.57 0.95
CA ILE A 111 2.60 15.34 0.45
C ILE A 111 2.97 15.85 -0.93
N PHE A 112 2.19 15.49 -1.93
CA PHE A 112 2.27 16.04 -3.28
C PHE A 112 1.31 17.22 -3.41
N SER A 113 1.68 18.22 -4.21
CA SER A 113 0.86 19.41 -4.42
C SER A 113 -0.46 19.10 -5.12
N ASP A 114 -0.43 18.18 -6.09
CA ASP A 114 -1.61 17.74 -6.82
C ASP A 114 -1.49 16.30 -7.34
N LEU A 115 -2.56 15.83 -8.01
CA LEU A 115 -2.62 14.49 -8.57
C LEU A 115 -1.62 14.29 -9.72
N SER A 116 -1.32 15.34 -10.49
CA SER A 116 -0.36 15.29 -11.60
C SER A 116 1.05 14.97 -11.08
N SER A 117 1.43 15.59 -9.97
CA SER A 117 2.70 15.41 -9.27
C SER A 117 2.84 13.96 -8.77
N VAL A 118 1.76 13.39 -8.20
CA VAL A 118 1.72 11.98 -7.79
C VAL A 118 1.97 11.05 -8.98
N LEU A 119 1.25 11.25 -10.10
CA LEU A 119 1.34 10.41 -11.29
C LEU A 119 2.68 10.58 -12.02
N SER A 120 3.30 11.75 -11.90
CA SER A 120 4.62 12.02 -12.45
C SER A 120 5.70 11.24 -11.71
N CYS A 121 5.62 11.17 -10.38
CA CYS A 121 6.62 10.52 -9.52
C CYS A 121 6.41 9.01 -9.34
N THR A 122 5.16 8.54 -9.35
CA THR A 122 4.79 7.17 -8.95
C THR A 122 4.30 6.31 -10.12
N LYS A 123 4.28 4.99 -9.91
CA LYS A 123 3.70 4.03 -10.85
C LYS A 123 2.19 3.81 -10.64
N LEU A 124 1.53 4.65 -9.85
CA LEU A 124 0.09 4.51 -9.61
C LEU A 124 -0.72 4.74 -10.90
N PRO A 125 -1.69 3.86 -11.22
CA PRO A 125 -2.70 4.16 -12.23
C PRO A 125 -3.55 5.37 -11.83
N LEU A 126 -4.06 6.12 -12.83
CA LEU A 126 -4.93 7.27 -12.58
C LEU A 126 -6.17 6.92 -11.76
N GLU A 127 -6.81 5.78 -12.05
CA GLU A 127 -8.02 5.34 -11.32
C GLU A 127 -7.74 5.13 -9.83
N ASP A 128 -6.57 4.59 -9.49
CA ASP A 128 -6.15 4.38 -8.10
C ASP A 128 -5.73 5.69 -7.43
N ALA A 129 -5.07 6.58 -8.17
CA ALA A 129 -4.62 7.86 -7.64
C ALA A 129 -5.80 8.80 -7.32
N LYS A 130 -6.95 8.69 -8.03
CA LYS A 130 -8.16 9.47 -7.75
C LYS A 130 -8.66 9.33 -6.31
N TYR A 131 -8.41 8.19 -5.65
CA TYR A 131 -8.80 8.02 -4.24
C TYR A 131 -8.09 9.00 -3.30
N LEU A 132 -6.87 9.46 -3.63
CA LEU A 132 -6.20 10.52 -2.85
C LEU A 132 -6.98 11.84 -2.86
N ALA A 133 -7.79 12.07 -3.90
CA ALA A 133 -8.60 13.27 -4.05
C ALA A 133 -9.98 13.16 -3.39
N SER A 134 -10.30 12.06 -2.71
CA SER A 134 -11.55 11.91 -1.94
C SER A 134 -11.63 12.91 -0.77
N LEU A 135 -12.81 13.02 -0.16
CA LEU A 135 -13.02 13.91 0.98
C LEU A 135 -12.15 13.53 2.18
N GLU A 136 -11.97 12.23 2.42
CA GLU A 136 -11.20 11.67 3.52
C GLU A 136 -9.69 11.91 3.36
N LYS A 137 -9.23 12.23 2.13
CA LYS A 137 -7.82 12.46 1.80
C LYS A 137 -6.90 11.36 2.33
N PRO A 138 -7.13 10.09 1.92
CA PRO A 138 -6.35 8.96 2.40
C PRO A 138 -4.90 9.08 1.91
N SER A 139 -4.06 8.21 2.47
CA SER A 139 -2.71 7.96 1.98
C SER A 139 -2.72 6.67 1.15
N ILE A 140 -1.87 6.59 0.13
CA ILE A 140 -1.70 5.36 -0.67
C ILE A 140 -0.24 4.99 -0.67
N LYS A 141 0.07 3.71 -0.45
CA LYS A 141 1.43 3.21 -0.65
C LYS A 141 1.68 3.04 -2.15
N ALA A 142 2.67 3.73 -2.68
CA ALA A 142 2.94 3.84 -4.10
C ALA A 142 4.41 3.53 -4.42
N SER A 143 4.64 2.68 -5.42
CA SER A 143 5.98 2.47 -5.97
C SER A 143 6.44 3.68 -6.78
N LEU A 144 7.69 4.08 -6.61
CA LEU A 144 8.29 5.18 -7.37
C LEU A 144 8.71 4.72 -8.76
N LYS A 145 8.69 5.65 -9.72
CA LYS A 145 9.39 5.44 -11.00
C LYS A 145 10.90 5.46 -10.74
N SER A 146 11.66 4.72 -11.53
CA SER A 146 13.10 4.52 -11.35
C SER A 146 13.88 5.83 -11.20
N VAL A 147 13.55 6.84 -12.00
CA VAL A 147 14.21 8.17 -12.00
C VAL A 147 14.08 8.93 -10.67
N PHE A 148 13.12 8.56 -9.80
CA PHE A 148 12.91 9.23 -8.52
C PHE A 148 13.46 8.44 -7.32
N LYS A 149 13.88 7.18 -7.49
CA LYS A 149 14.33 6.34 -6.36
C LYS A 149 15.51 6.97 -5.61
N ASP A 150 16.43 7.62 -6.33
CA ASP A 150 17.56 8.34 -5.73
C ASP A 150 17.15 9.61 -4.98
N THR A 151 16.20 10.37 -5.51
CA THR A 151 15.69 11.59 -4.89
C THR A 151 14.97 11.27 -3.57
N PHE A 152 14.18 10.20 -3.55
CA PHE A 152 13.38 9.82 -2.39
C PHE A 152 14.12 8.85 -1.44
N LYS A 153 15.27 8.31 -1.86
CA LYS A 153 16.05 7.27 -1.14
C LYS A 153 15.19 6.11 -0.65
N ASN A 154 14.16 5.78 -1.43
CA ASN A 154 13.18 4.73 -1.17
C ASN A 154 12.67 4.18 -2.51
N ASP A 155 12.23 2.92 -2.54
CA ASP A 155 11.54 2.32 -3.69
C ASP A 155 10.03 2.62 -3.68
N GLU A 156 9.46 2.78 -2.50
CA GLU A 156 8.04 3.00 -2.26
C GLU A 156 7.86 4.16 -1.27
N ILE A 157 6.77 4.89 -1.44
CA ILE A 157 6.38 5.98 -0.54
C ILE A 157 4.90 5.85 -0.14
N ILE A 158 4.53 6.56 0.90
CA ILE A 158 3.17 6.84 1.31
C ILE A 158 2.82 8.21 0.72
N ALA A 159 2.18 8.18 -0.45
CA ALA A 159 1.72 9.37 -1.16
C ALA A 159 0.43 9.90 -0.53
N GLN A 160 0.39 11.22 -0.35
CA GLN A 160 -0.75 11.97 0.18
C GLN A 160 -0.97 13.24 -0.64
N LEU A 161 -2.21 13.70 -0.71
CA LEU A 161 -2.53 15.06 -1.11
C LEU A 161 -2.75 15.94 0.14
N PRO A 162 -2.76 17.27 0.00
CA PRO A 162 -3.06 18.16 1.10
C PRO A 162 -4.45 17.85 1.63
N TYR A 163 -4.54 17.61 2.94
CA TYR A 163 -5.74 17.08 3.58
C TYR A 163 -6.51 18.11 4.42
N ASP A 164 -5.98 19.33 4.52
CA ASP A 164 -6.66 20.46 5.13
C ASP A 164 -6.36 21.77 4.37
N PRO A 165 -7.14 22.84 4.59
CA PRO A 165 -7.05 24.07 3.81
C PRO A 165 -5.68 24.73 3.85
N ILE A 166 -5.01 24.72 5.00
CA ILE A 166 -3.74 25.43 5.19
C ILE A 166 -2.60 24.70 4.47
N LEU A 167 -2.54 23.36 4.57
CA LEU A 167 -1.58 22.57 3.78
C LEU A 167 -1.80 22.75 2.28
N ASN A 168 -3.05 22.82 1.86
CA ASN A 168 -3.39 22.97 0.46
C ASN A 168 -2.92 24.32 -0.09
N LEU A 169 -3.14 25.40 0.66
CA LEU A 169 -2.63 26.73 0.32
C LEU A 169 -1.10 26.78 0.30
N LEU A 170 -0.44 26.15 1.28
CA LEU A 170 1.02 26.04 1.31
C LEU A 170 1.55 25.30 0.07
N CYS A 171 0.95 24.16 -0.29
CA CYS A 171 1.37 23.39 -1.46
C CYS A 171 1.13 24.16 -2.77
N HIS A 172 0.03 24.91 -2.86
CA HIS A 172 -0.22 25.78 -4.01
C HIS A 172 0.85 26.89 -4.15
N ILE A 173 1.22 27.52 -3.03
CA ILE A 173 2.31 28.53 -2.98
C ILE A 173 3.67 27.92 -3.36
N LEU A 174 3.92 26.66 -2.99
CA LEU A 174 5.14 25.94 -3.37
C LEU A 174 5.14 25.57 -4.86
N GLN A 175 3.98 25.17 -5.38
CA GLN A 175 3.81 24.81 -6.78
C GLN A 175 4.07 25.99 -7.73
N ASP A 176 3.71 27.22 -7.34
CA ASP A 176 4.05 28.45 -8.07
C ASP A 176 5.57 28.61 -8.30
N GLU A 177 6.41 27.93 -7.52
CA GLU A 177 7.87 27.91 -7.67
C GLU A 177 8.42 26.58 -8.22
N GLY A 178 7.55 25.73 -8.75
CA GLY A 178 7.93 24.42 -9.30
C GLY A 178 8.24 23.36 -8.25
N ILE A 179 7.81 23.54 -7.00
CA ILE A 179 7.97 22.54 -5.94
C ILE A 179 6.71 21.68 -5.89
N GLU A 180 6.82 20.45 -6.38
CA GLU A 180 5.69 19.53 -6.57
C GLU A 180 5.37 18.64 -5.35
N PHE A 181 6.28 18.55 -4.38
CA PHE A 181 6.10 17.72 -3.20
C PHE A 181 6.94 18.17 -2.00
N VAL A 182 6.57 17.69 -0.82
CA VAL A 182 7.25 17.92 0.46
C VAL A 182 7.32 16.62 1.26
N PHE A 183 8.48 16.35 1.86
CA PHE A 183 8.68 15.20 2.74
C PHE A 183 8.12 15.46 4.14
N ILE A 184 7.48 14.45 4.72
CA ILE A 184 6.89 14.50 6.06
C ILE A 184 7.72 13.67 7.03
N HIS A 185 8.03 14.23 8.19
CA HIS A 185 8.69 13.55 9.30
C HIS A 185 7.82 13.65 10.55
N ALA A 186 7.88 12.64 11.42
CA ALA A 186 7.25 12.73 12.73
C ALA A 186 7.94 13.83 13.55
N ASN A 187 7.15 14.56 14.34
CA ASN A 187 7.67 15.63 15.17
C ASN A 187 7.07 15.59 16.58
N ASN A 188 7.79 16.14 17.55
CA ASN A 188 7.28 16.34 18.90
C ASN A 188 6.30 17.54 18.90
N PRO A 189 5.09 17.42 19.46
CA PRO A 189 4.07 18.48 19.42
C PRO A 189 4.45 19.84 20.02
N GLN A 190 5.52 19.94 20.81
CA GLN A 190 5.84 21.14 21.60
C GLN A 190 6.59 22.26 20.85
N GLU A 191 6.99 22.06 19.58
CA GLU A 191 7.89 22.98 18.86
C GLU A 191 7.36 23.49 17.51
N ALA A 192 6.04 23.48 17.27
CA ALA A 192 5.49 23.87 15.97
C ALA A 192 5.64 25.38 15.68
N LEU A 193 6.21 25.72 14.51
CA LEU A 193 6.29 27.09 14.03
C LEU A 193 4.94 27.61 13.57
N LEU A 194 4.15 26.78 12.91
CA LEU A 194 2.78 27.07 12.50
C LEU A 194 1.85 26.09 13.22
N HIS A 195 0.86 26.63 13.90
CA HIS A 195 -0.19 25.86 14.56
C HIS A 195 -1.56 26.28 14.04
N TYR A 196 -2.43 25.33 13.77
CA TYR A 196 -3.84 25.58 13.51
C TYR A 196 -4.66 24.31 13.79
N GLU A 197 -5.94 24.51 14.09
CA GLU A 197 -6.88 23.41 14.28
C GLU A 197 -7.96 23.47 13.21
N ALA A 198 -8.03 22.46 12.36
CA ALA A 198 -9.16 22.32 11.43
C ALA A 198 -10.45 21.97 12.19
N LEU A 199 -11.57 22.61 11.79
CA LEU A 199 -12.89 22.33 12.35
C LEU A 199 -13.41 20.95 11.91
N PHE A 200 -13.07 20.55 10.68
CA PHE A 200 -13.32 19.21 10.17
C PHE A 200 -12.02 18.41 10.20
N LYS A 201 -12.07 17.23 10.84
CA LYS A 201 -10.91 16.33 10.97
C LYS A 201 -11.20 15.03 10.25
N THR A 202 -10.33 14.68 9.30
CA THR A 202 -10.35 13.36 8.68
C THR A 202 -9.27 12.49 9.32
N PRO A 203 -9.59 11.25 9.73
CA PRO A 203 -8.59 10.35 10.26
C PRO A 203 -7.53 10.06 9.18
N LYS A 204 -6.28 9.85 9.60
CA LYS A 204 -5.24 9.39 8.68
C LYS A 204 -5.53 7.94 8.30
N ARG A 205 -6.05 7.73 7.10
CA ARG A 205 -6.32 6.39 6.54
C ARG A 205 -5.21 6.04 5.55
N LEU A 206 -4.59 4.88 5.69
CA LEU A 206 -3.77 4.30 4.62
C LEU A 206 -4.65 3.32 3.87
N ILE A 207 -4.75 3.44 2.55
CA ILE A 207 -5.58 2.55 1.75
C ILE A 207 -4.77 1.89 0.65
N THR A 208 -5.28 0.73 0.20
CA THR A 208 -4.86 0.07 -1.03
C THR A 208 -6.09 0.03 -1.95
N PRO A 209 -6.15 0.88 -2.99
CA PRO A 209 -7.23 0.81 -3.96
C PRO A 209 -7.08 -0.45 -4.83
N THR A 210 -8.22 -1.03 -5.20
CA THR A 210 -8.32 -2.11 -6.17
C THR A 210 -9.52 -1.85 -7.08
N LYS A 211 -9.59 -2.53 -8.24
CA LYS A 211 -10.62 -2.29 -9.26
C LYS A 211 -12.08 -2.27 -8.77
N LYS A 212 -12.39 -2.91 -7.63
CA LYS A 212 -13.78 -3.03 -7.13
C LYS A 212 -13.96 -2.64 -5.66
N PHE A 213 -12.88 -2.46 -4.91
CA PHE A 213 -12.95 -2.16 -3.48
C PHE A 213 -11.71 -1.43 -3.00
N VAL A 214 -11.85 -0.71 -1.89
CA VAL A 214 -10.73 -0.06 -1.19
C VAL A 214 -10.48 -0.84 0.08
N LEU A 215 -9.25 -1.32 0.25
CA LEU A 215 -8.81 -1.90 1.52
C LEU A 215 -8.25 -0.79 2.40
N GLU A 216 -8.83 -0.61 3.58
CA GLU A 216 -8.22 0.21 4.61
C GLU A 216 -7.15 -0.59 5.36
N ASN A 217 -5.91 -0.12 5.26
CA ASN A 217 -4.78 -0.69 5.96
C ASN A 217 -4.77 -0.13 7.39
N ASN A 218 -5.38 -0.86 8.31
CA ASN A 218 -5.26 -0.59 9.74
C ASN A 218 -3.83 -0.89 10.20
N LEU A 219 -2.98 0.13 10.21
CA LEU A 219 -1.64 0.06 10.77
C LEU A 219 -1.70 0.27 12.29
N SER A 220 -2.32 -0.65 13.02
CA SER A 220 -2.11 -0.72 14.47
C SER A 220 -0.78 -1.43 14.73
N THR A 221 0.18 -0.72 15.31
CA THR A 221 1.36 -1.36 15.89
C THR A 221 0.91 -2.05 17.18
N LEU A 222 0.41 -3.28 17.06
CA LEU A 222 0.13 -4.13 18.21
C LEU A 222 1.45 -4.81 18.61
N PRO A 223 2.07 -4.46 19.75
CA PRO A 223 3.22 -5.19 20.25
C PRO A 223 2.73 -6.56 20.74
N PHE A 224 2.91 -7.61 19.93
CA PHE A 224 2.64 -8.97 20.37
C PHE A 224 3.92 -9.59 20.98
N LYS A 225 3.86 -9.93 22.27
CA LYS A 225 4.92 -10.71 22.94
C LYS A 225 4.86 -12.19 22.54
N ASP A 226 3.65 -12.74 22.48
CA ASP A 226 3.40 -14.12 22.05
C ASP A 226 2.55 -14.13 20.76
N GLU A 227 3.03 -14.84 19.75
CA GLU A 227 2.35 -14.98 18.45
C GLU A 227 1.03 -15.74 18.57
N LEU A 228 1.06 -16.89 19.23
CA LEU A 228 -0.08 -17.79 19.28
C LEU A 228 -1.17 -17.21 20.19
N GLU A 229 -0.78 -16.52 21.26
CA GLU A 229 -1.70 -15.74 22.08
C GLU A 229 -2.41 -14.68 21.22
N PHE A 230 -1.66 -13.91 20.43
CA PHE A 230 -2.24 -12.90 19.55
C PHE A 230 -3.17 -13.52 18.50
N LEU A 231 -2.76 -14.60 17.83
CA LEU A 231 -3.60 -15.29 16.84
C LEU A 231 -4.80 -15.99 17.48
N SER A 232 -4.74 -16.33 18.77
CA SER A 232 -5.89 -16.86 19.52
C SER A 232 -6.88 -15.78 19.95
N ALA A 233 -6.53 -14.49 19.88
CA ALA A 233 -7.43 -13.40 20.21
C ALA A 233 -8.46 -13.09 19.09
N THR A 234 -8.41 -13.80 17.96
CA THR A 234 -9.33 -13.62 16.82
C THR A 234 -10.36 -14.75 16.76
N PRO A 235 -11.40 -14.79 17.62
CA PRO A 235 -12.38 -15.88 17.62
C PRO A 235 -13.13 -15.97 16.30
N ASN A 236 -13.48 -17.18 15.90
CA ASN A 236 -14.27 -17.48 14.70
C ASN A 236 -13.67 -16.86 13.42
N SER A 237 -12.37 -17.07 13.21
CA SER A 237 -11.63 -16.49 12.09
C SER A 237 -10.74 -17.49 11.38
N ILE A 238 -10.53 -17.26 10.08
CA ILE A 238 -9.41 -17.84 9.34
C ILE A 238 -8.25 -16.86 9.42
N VAL A 239 -7.11 -17.36 9.88
CA VAL A 239 -5.92 -16.57 10.13
C VAL A 239 -4.87 -16.91 9.08
N LEU A 240 -4.55 -15.94 8.22
CA LEU A 240 -3.40 -15.99 7.32
C LEU A 240 -2.27 -15.12 7.89
N TYR A 241 -1.18 -15.75 8.30
CA TYR A 241 -0.03 -15.05 8.87
C TYR A 241 1.20 -15.28 8.00
N PHE A 242 1.75 -14.20 7.45
CA PHE A 242 3.00 -14.18 6.69
C PHE A 242 4.02 -13.30 7.41
N SER A 243 5.25 -13.77 7.55
CA SER A 243 6.30 -13.04 8.24
C SER A 243 7.67 -13.33 7.62
N PHE A 244 8.48 -12.28 7.47
CA PHE A 244 9.87 -12.43 7.04
C PHE A 244 10.77 -13.02 8.13
N LYS A 245 10.29 -13.07 9.38
CA LYS A 245 11.06 -13.52 10.55
C LYS A 245 10.49 -14.76 11.22
N ARG A 246 9.23 -15.08 10.95
CA ARG A 246 8.49 -16.12 11.65
C ARG A 246 7.82 -17.06 10.65
N PRO A 247 7.52 -18.30 11.05
CA PRO A 247 6.80 -19.24 10.21
C PRO A 247 5.50 -18.69 9.64
N THR A 248 5.14 -19.14 8.45
CA THR A 248 3.83 -18.88 7.89
C THR A 248 2.79 -19.73 8.64
N ARG A 249 1.61 -19.16 8.93
CA ARG A 249 0.50 -19.87 9.58
C ARG A 249 -0.79 -19.69 8.77
N LEU A 250 -1.44 -20.81 8.46
CA LEU A 250 -2.80 -20.84 7.92
C LEU A 250 -3.65 -21.61 8.92
N LEU A 251 -4.41 -20.89 9.72
CA LEU A 251 -5.09 -21.43 10.88
C LEU A 251 -6.59 -21.16 10.80
N LEU A 252 -7.36 -22.06 11.42
CA LEU A 252 -8.75 -21.85 11.75
C LEU A 252 -8.84 -21.67 13.27
N HIS A 253 -9.32 -20.51 13.72
CA HIS A 253 -9.74 -20.32 15.09
C HIS A 253 -11.26 -20.53 15.17
N ALA A 254 -11.67 -21.70 15.66
CA ALA A 254 -13.07 -22.03 15.87
C ALA A 254 -13.23 -22.80 17.18
N ASN A 255 -14.35 -22.56 17.88
CA ASN A 255 -14.71 -23.24 19.13
C ASN A 255 -13.62 -23.14 20.21
N GLY A 256 -12.99 -21.97 20.33
CA GLY A 256 -11.91 -21.73 21.31
C GLY A 256 -10.62 -22.52 21.03
N SER A 257 -10.48 -23.09 19.83
CA SER A 257 -9.31 -23.87 19.43
C SER A 257 -8.68 -23.34 18.16
N LEU A 258 -7.35 -23.26 18.15
CA LEU A 258 -6.55 -22.86 16.99
C LEU A 258 -6.05 -24.12 16.29
N LYS A 259 -6.50 -24.36 15.05
CA LYS A 259 -6.13 -25.54 14.26
C LYS A 259 -5.39 -25.15 13.01
N THR A 260 -4.39 -25.94 12.61
CA THR A 260 -3.72 -25.74 11.32
C THR A 260 -4.63 -26.20 10.19
N LEU A 261 -4.96 -25.29 9.29
CA LEU A 261 -5.82 -25.54 8.14
C LEU A 261 -5.00 -26.05 6.94
N LEU A 262 -3.82 -25.47 6.70
CA LEU A 262 -2.90 -25.89 5.65
C LEU A 262 -1.45 -25.86 6.15
N SER A 263 -0.77 -26.99 6.03
CA SER A 263 0.68 -27.07 6.27
C SER A 263 1.46 -26.46 5.12
N VAL A 264 2.44 -25.63 5.47
CA VAL A 264 3.38 -24.97 4.55
C VAL A 264 4.83 -25.42 4.82
N SER A 265 4.98 -26.60 5.43
CA SER A 265 6.27 -27.24 5.61
C SER A 265 6.83 -27.72 4.28
N PHE A 266 8.10 -27.46 4.04
CA PHE A 266 8.79 -27.91 2.83
C PHE A 266 10.23 -28.31 3.11
N ASP A 267 10.75 -29.20 2.26
CA ASP A 267 12.15 -29.60 2.19
C ASP A 267 12.59 -29.57 0.73
N PHE A 268 13.63 -28.80 0.43
CA PHE A 268 14.11 -28.59 -0.93
C PHE A 268 14.59 -29.89 -1.58
N ASN A 269 15.29 -30.75 -0.82
CA ASN A 269 15.83 -32.01 -1.34
C ASN A 269 14.70 -32.96 -1.73
N GLN A 270 13.68 -33.06 -0.89
CA GLN A 270 12.46 -33.81 -1.21
C GLN A 270 11.76 -33.25 -2.43
N ILE A 271 11.55 -31.93 -2.51
CA ILE A 271 10.95 -31.28 -3.68
C ILE A 271 11.72 -31.62 -4.95
N PHE A 272 13.04 -31.45 -4.94
CA PHE A 272 13.88 -31.66 -6.11
C PHE A 272 13.92 -33.13 -6.53
N ASN A 273 13.91 -34.06 -5.56
CA ASN A 273 13.81 -35.49 -5.84
C ASN A 273 12.44 -35.86 -6.44
N THR A 274 11.33 -35.29 -5.95
CA THR A 274 10.01 -35.46 -6.54
C THR A 274 9.97 -34.99 -7.99
N LEU A 275 10.60 -33.85 -8.30
CA LEU A 275 10.69 -33.36 -9.68
C LEU A 275 11.48 -34.29 -10.61
N LYS A 276 12.51 -34.98 -10.11
CA LYS A 276 13.27 -35.97 -10.90
C LYS A 276 12.48 -37.25 -11.19
N GLN A 277 11.59 -37.64 -10.28
CA GLN A 277 10.80 -38.87 -10.38
C GLN A 277 9.55 -38.70 -11.27
N ASP A 278 8.97 -37.50 -11.34
CA ASP A 278 7.85 -37.19 -12.23
C ASP A 278 8.36 -37.05 -13.69
N GLU A 279 7.82 -37.84 -14.60
CA GLU A 279 8.29 -37.91 -16.00
C GLU A 279 8.27 -36.54 -16.71
N LYS A 280 7.20 -35.75 -16.51
CA LYS A 280 7.06 -34.44 -17.13
C LYS A 280 8.02 -33.44 -16.51
N ALA A 281 8.11 -33.44 -15.18
CA ALA A 281 9.02 -32.56 -14.46
C ALA A 281 10.50 -32.87 -14.72
N SER A 282 10.84 -34.15 -14.88
CA SER A 282 12.21 -34.59 -15.19
C SER A 282 12.66 -34.10 -16.58
N ARG A 283 11.78 -34.17 -17.59
CA ARG A 283 12.04 -33.56 -18.91
C ARG A 283 12.23 -32.05 -18.81
N MET A 284 11.41 -31.36 -18.00
CA MET A 284 11.57 -29.94 -17.74
C MET A 284 12.94 -29.63 -17.11
N LEU A 285 13.39 -30.41 -16.13
CA LEU A 285 14.71 -30.25 -15.52
C LEU A 285 15.85 -30.45 -16.52
N GLN A 286 15.75 -31.43 -17.43
CA GLN A 286 16.75 -31.64 -18.47
C GLN A 286 16.83 -30.45 -19.43
N ASN A 287 15.68 -29.91 -19.84
CA ASN A 287 15.62 -28.70 -20.66
C ASN A 287 16.21 -27.50 -19.90
N TYR A 288 15.95 -27.39 -18.60
CA TYR A 288 16.50 -26.35 -17.74
C TYR A 288 18.03 -26.44 -17.67
N ALA A 289 18.57 -27.63 -17.46
CA ALA A 289 20.00 -27.89 -17.45
C ALA A 289 20.67 -27.56 -18.79
N THR A 290 19.97 -27.80 -19.91
CA THR A 290 20.48 -27.49 -21.24
C THR A 290 20.49 -25.98 -21.50
N LYS A 291 19.43 -25.27 -21.11
CA LYS A 291 19.29 -23.83 -21.36
C LYS A 291 20.12 -22.98 -20.41
N PHE A 292 20.29 -23.43 -19.16
CA PHE A 292 20.98 -22.71 -18.10
C PHE A 292 21.98 -23.62 -17.37
N PRO A 293 23.04 -24.11 -18.05
CA PRO A 293 23.93 -25.14 -17.51
C PRO A 293 24.63 -24.72 -16.22
N ASP A 294 25.22 -23.52 -16.20
CA ASP A 294 25.94 -23.01 -15.02
C ASP A 294 24.99 -22.85 -13.82
N PHE A 295 23.79 -22.31 -14.04
CA PHE A 295 22.78 -22.17 -13.00
C PHE A 295 22.30 -23.54 -12.49
N TYR A 296 22.08 -24.50 -13.39
CA TYR A 296 21.63 -25.83 -13.00
C TYR A 296 22.67 -26.54 -12.13
N VAL A 297 23.96 -26.40 -12.43
CA VAL A 297 25.03 -26.92 -11.56
C VAL A 297 24.93 -26.32 -10.16
N ARG A 298 24.65 -25.02 -10.05
CA ARG A 298 24.45 -24.36 -8.74
C ARG A 298 23.21 -24.86 -8.00
N ILE A 299 22.09 -25.06 -8.71
CA ILE A 299 20.87 -25.64 -8.16
C ILE A 299 21.11 -27.07 -7.68
N ALA A 300 21.79 -27.91 -8.48
CA ALA A 300 22.13 -29.27 -8.08
C ALA A 300 23.04 -29.29 -6.85
N GLY A 301 23.97 -28.34 -6.77
CA GLY A 301 24.83 -28.12 -5.61
C GLY A 301 24.09 -27.73 -4.33
N LEU A 302 22.80 -27.39 -4.40
CA LEU A 302 21.99 -27.12 -3.21
C LEU A 302 21.70 -28.35 -2.37
N SER A 303 21.81 -29.54 -2.95
CA SER A 303 21.45 -30.78 -2.26
C SER A 303 22.30 -31.06 -1.01
N LYS A 304 23.45 -30.39 -0.89
CA LYS A 304 24.33 -30.46 0.28
C LYS A 304 23.83 -29.64 1.48
N TYR A 305 22.85 -28.75 1.28
CA TYR A 305 22.27 -27.93 2.33
C TYR A 305 20.91 -28.50 2.76
N ASN A 306 20.61 -28.43 4.04
CA ASN A 306 19.29 -28.77 4.58
C ASN A 306 18.36 -27.56 4.46
N LEU A 307 18.02 -27.20 3.22
CA LEU A 307 17.10 -26.11 2.93
C LEU A 307 15.67 -26.59 3.08
N GLY A 308 14.98 -26.08 4.10
CA GLY A 308 13.59 -26.41 4.39
C GLY A 308 13.05 -25.51 5.48
N GLY A 309 11.76 -25.56 5.73
CA GLY A 309 11.14 -24.73 6.76
C GLY A 309 9.64 -24.72 6.69
N THR A 310 9.05 -23.84 7.49
CA THR A 310 7.60 -23.65 7.63
C THR A 310 7.18 -22.24 7.22
N ASN A 311 8.00 -21.57 6.42
CA ASN A 311 7.77 -20.20 5.99
C ASN A 311 7.73 -20.11 4.46
N LEU A 312 6.57 -19.74 3.92
CA LEU A 312 6.38 -19.59 2.47
C LEU A 312 7.30 -18.52 1.89
N LEU A 313 7.64 -17.49 2.66
CA LEU A 313 8.54 -16.42 2.21
C LEU A 313 10.00 -16.89 2.11
N ASP A 314 10.40 -17.90 2.87
CA ASP A 314 11.72 -18.53 2.72
C ASP A 314 11.76 -19.45 1.50
N PHE A 315 10.65 -20.14 1.20
CA PHE A 315 10.52 -20.85 -0.08
C PHE A 315 10.65 -19.90 -1.27
N PHE A 316 10.06 -18.70 -1.24
CA PHE A 316 10.21 -17.72 -2.31
C PHE A 316 11.64 -17.22 -2.50
N ARG A 317 12.47 -17.16 -1.45
CA ARG A 317 13.91 -16.89 -1.58
C ARG A 317 14.62 -17.98 -2.37
N ILE A 318 14.36 -19.24 -2.00
CA ILE A 318 14.94 -20.40 -2.69
C ILE A 318 14.47 -20.43 -4.15
N LEU A 319 13.18 -20.17 -4.39
CA LEU A 319 12.62 -20.12 -5.73
C LEU A 319 13.27 -19.00 -6.56
N GLY A 320 13.51 -17.82 -5.97
CA GLY A 320 14.22 -16.73 -6.62
C GLY A 320 15.62 -17.13 -7.10
N PHE A 321 16.37 -17.86 -6.29
CA PHE A 321 17.66 -18.43 -6.70
C PHE A 321 17.49 -19.45 -7.84
N VAL A 322 16.54 -20.38 -7.71
CA VAL A 322 16.27 -21.42 -8.73
C VAL A 322 15.94 -20.79 -10.09
N LEU A 323 15.21 -19.67 -10.10
CA LEU A 323 14.85 -18.94 -11.31
C LEU A 323 15.98 -18.05 -11.86
N GLY A 324 17.09 -17.89 -11.12
CA GLY A 324 18.23 -17.07 -11.49
C GLY A 324 18.02 -15.57 -11.23
N TYR A 325 17.18 -15.21 -10.27
CA TYR A 325 16.95 -13.81 -9.89
C TYR A 325 17.98 -13.29 -8.88
N SER A 326 18.65 -14.19 -8.17
CA SER A 326 19.68 -13.88 -7.18
C SER A 326 20.83 -14.88 -7.26
N GLU A 327 22.01 -14.40 -6.90
CA GLU A 327 23.24 -15.20 -6.81
C GLU A 327 23.36 -15.94 -5.46
N ASP A 328 22.50 -15.59 -4.50
CA ASP A 328 22.43 -16.20 -3.17
C ASP A 328 20.98 -16.53 -2.74
N PHE A 329 20.87 -17.18 -1.58
CA PHE A 329 19.60 -17.53 -0.91
C PHE A 329 19.23 -16.52 0.18
N CYS A 330 20.04 -15.49 0.39
CA CYS A 330 19.86 -14.48 1.43
C CYS A 330 18.87 -13.40 0.99
N THR A 331 18.81 -13.15 -0.32
CA THR A 331 18.06 -12.04 -0.90
C THR A 331 16.62 -12.43 -1.24
N GLN A 332 15.65 -11.62 -0.81
CA GLN A 332 14.26 -11.71 -1.26
C GLN A 332 14.14 -11.07 -2.65
N SER A 333 14.02 -11.86 -3.71
CA SER A 333 13.96 -11.35 -5.09
C SER A 333 12.57 -11.38 -5.72
N VAL A 334 11.76 -12.40 -5.42
CA VAL A 334 10.41 -12.56 -6.01
C VAL A 334 9.49 -11.38 -5.68
N ILE A 335 9.39 -10.98 -4.41
CA ILE A 335 8.47 -9.91 -4.00
C ILE A 335 8.86 -8.56 -4.62
N PRO A 336 10.13 -8.09 -4.55
CA PRO A 336 10.53 -6.85 -5.21
C PRO A 336 10.32 -6.87 -6.72
N LEU A 337 10.66 -7.96 -7.41
CA LEU A 337 10.43 -8.08 -8.86
C LEU A 337 8.94 -8.01 -9.22
N ALA A 338 8.08 -8.66 -8.44
CA ALA A 338 6.63 -8.57 -8.65
C ALA A 338 6.11 -7.13 -8.56
N LYS A 339 6.66 -6.32 -7.65
CA LYS A 339 6.30 -4.90 -7.49
C LYS A 339 6.78 -4.01 -8.65
N GLU A 340 7.82 -4.43 -9.36
CA GLU A 340 8.33 -3.71 -10.54
C GLU A 340 7.48 -4.01 -11.79
N CYS A 341 6.65 -5.05 -11.76
CA CYS A 341 5.81 -5.46 -12.87
C CYS A 341 4.74 -4.40 -13.20
N LEU A 342 4.71 -3.96 -14.46
CA LEU A 342 3.70 -3.01 -14.98
C LEU A 342 2.51 -3.71 -15.62
N ARG A 343 2.52 -5.05 -15.71
CA ARG A 343 1.45 -5.83 -16.31
C ARG A 343 0.39 -6.16 -15.25
N PRO A 344 -0.90 -6.21 -15.64
CA PRO A 344 -1.98 -6.44 -14.69
C PRO A 344 -2.10 -7.91 -14.23
N LYS A 345 -1.41 -8.85 -14.89
CA LYS A 345 -1.46 -10.28 -14.62
C LYS A 345 -0.13 -10.94 -14.95
N GLY A 346 0.23 -11.95 -14.16
CA GLY A 346 1.32 -12.88 -14.48
C GLY A 346 0.81 -14.24 -14.97
N PRO A 347 1.72 -15.16 -15.32
CA PRO A 347 1.35 -16.53 -15.65
C PRO A 347 0.76 -17.26 -14.43
N ARG A 348 -0.12 -18.24 -14.69
CA ARG A 348 -0.76 -19.06 -13.66
C ARG A 348 0.23 -20.09 -13.11
N ILE A 349 0.58 -19.97 -11.83
CA ILE A 349 1.44 -20.92 -11.12
C ILE A 349 0.56 -21.93 -10.37
N ASP A 350 0.93 -23.21 -10.43
CA ASP A 350 0.14 -24.29 -9.85
C ASP A 350 0.35 -24.42 -8.33
N TYR A 351 -0.48 -23.71 -7.57
CA TYR A 351 -0.67 -23.95 -6.14
C TYR A 351 -1.68 -25.09 -5.94
N LYS A 352 -1.19 -26.25 -5.52
CA LYS A 352 -2.00 -27.47 -5.30
C LYS A 352 -1.86 -27.97 -3.86
N ILE A 353 -2.86 -28.68 -3.37
CA ILE A 353 -2.88 -29.28 -2.04
C ILE A 353 -2.55 -30.77 -2.15
N LEU A 354 -1.58 -31.22 -1.36
CA LEU A 354 -1.39 -32.62 -1.02
C LEU A 354 -2.35 -32.97 0.13
N LYS A 355 -3.10 -34.05 -0.04
CA LYS A 355 -3.89 -34.64 1.05
C LYS A 355 -3.18 -35.92 1.48
N ASP A 356 -2.84 -36.01 2.75
CA ASP A 356 -2.39 -37.29 3.31
C ASP A 356 -3.57 -38.15 3.78
N ASN A 357 -3.28 -39.41 4.10
CA ASN A 357 -4.28 -40.36 4.59
C ASN A 357 -4.86 -39.97 5.97
N SER A 358 -4.28 -38.98 6.65
CA SER A 358 -4.76 -38.42 7.92
C SER A 358 -5.57 -37.14 7.76
N LEU A 359 -6.04 -36.84 6.53
CA LEU A 359 -6.79 -35.64 6.15
C LEU A 359 -6.02 -34.33 6.39
N LYS A 360 -4.71 -34.38 6.63
CA LYS A 360 -3.90 -33.17 6.73
C LYS A 360 -3.62 -32.67 5.33
N MET A 361 -3.90 -31.38 5.15
CA MET A 361 -3.64 -30.66 3.92
C MET A 361 -2.25 -30.02 3.99
N ALA A 362 -1.45 -30.21 2.96
CA ALA A 362 -0.15 -29.56 2.80
C ALA A 362 -0.01 -28.91 1.42
N LEU A 363 0.71 -27.81 1.34
CA LEU A 363 0.97 -27.16 0.06
C LEU A 363 1.98 -27.97 -0.79
N ASN A 364 1.68 -28.17 -2.07
CA ASN A 364 2.55 -28.89 -2.99
C ASN A 364 3.62 -27.98 -3.61
N PHE A 365 4.73 -27.82 -2.90
CA PHE A 365 5.86 -26.99 -3.35
C PHE A 365 6.53 -27.49 -4.64
N SER A 366 6.49 -28.80 -4.92
CA SER A 366 7.05 -29.34 -6.18
C SER A 366 6.28 -28.84 -7.40
N LYS A 367 4.95 -28.74 -7.35
CA LYS A 367 4.16 -28.20 -8.45
C LYS A 367 4.38 -26.70 -8.64
N ILE A 368 4.54 -25.95 -7.55
CA ILE A 368 4.89 -24.51 -7.62
C ILE A 368 6.24 -24.33 -8.33
N MET A 369 7.27 -25.06 -7.90
CA MET A 369 8.62 -24.97 -8.50
C MET A 369 8.61 -25.41 -9.97
N HIS A 370 7.92 -26.51 -10.29
CA HIS A 370 7.78 -27.01 -11.66
C HIS A 370 7.19 -25.95 -12.60
N SER A 371 6.06 -25.35 -12.22
CA SER A 371 5.37 -24.38 -13.09
C SER A 371 6.20 -23.11 -13.24
N ALA A 372 6.83 -22.61 -12.18
CA ALA A 372 7.72 -21.46 -12.25
C ALA A 372 8.94 -21.71 -13.17
N MET A 373 9.62 -22.85 -13.04
CA MET A 373 10.75 -23.20 -13.91
C MET A 373 10.33 -23.37 -15.38
N SER A 374 9.12 -23.90 -15.62
CA SER A 374 8.57 -24.03 -16.97
C SER A 374 8.34 -22.67 -17.64
N PHE A 375 7.78 -21.69 -16.93
CA PHE A 375 7.63 -20.33 -17.47
C PHE A 375 8.97 -19.63 -17.66
N ARG A 376 9.94 -19.86 -16.77
CA ARG A 376 11.31 -19.36 -16.95
C ARG A 376 11.95 -19.92 -18.20
N LEU A 377 11.78 -21.22 -18.46
CA LEU A 377 12.22 -21.87 -19.71
C LEU A 377 11.56 -21.26 -20.94
N ALA A 378 10.28 -20.91 -20.86
CA ALA A 378 9.55 -20.23 -21.94
C ALA A 378 10.01 -18.78 -22.18
N GLY A 379 10.89 -18.23 -21.33
CA GLY A 379 11.44 -16.89 -21.50
C GLY A 379 10.54 -15.77 -20.96
N VAL A 380 9.63 -16.08 -20.03
CA VAL A 380 8.83 -15.06 -19.34
C VAL A 380 9.75 -14.13 -18.55
N GLU A 381 9.52 -12.82 -18.66
CA GLU A 381 10.25 -11.78 -17.93
C GLU A 381 10.13 -11.98 -16.41
N ASN A 382 11.20 -11.64 -15.68
CA ASN A 382 11.34 -11.95 -14.26
C ASN A 382 10.26 -11.29 -13.41
N GLU A 383 9.91 -10.04 -13.73
CA GLU A 383 8.88 -9.23 -13.06
C GLU A 383 7.49 -9.84 -13.29
N ILE A 384 7.19 -10.23 -14.53
CA ILE A 384 5.91 -10.85 -14.90
C ILE A 384 5.75 -12.21 -14.24
N LEU A 385 6.79 -13.06 -14.25
CA LEU A 385 6.77 -14.36 -13.59
C LEU A 385 6.65 -14.21 -12.07
N SER A 386 7.36 -13.25 -11.47
CA SER A 386 7.28 -12.96 -10.04
C SER A 386 5.88 -12.49 -9.62
N LEU A 387 5.24 -11.64 -10.44
CA LEU A 387 3.83 -11.29 -10.26
C LEU A 387 2.95 -12.54 -10.35
N GLY A 388 3.17 -13.43 -11.34
CA GLY A 388 2.41 -14.67 -11.49
C GLY A 388 2.49 -15.59 -10.27
N ILE A 389 3.66 -15.69 -9.63
CA ILE A 389 3.85 -16.44 -8.38
C ILE A 389 2.95 -15.88 -7.27
N LEU A 390 2.97 -14.56 -7.04
CA LEU A 390 2.18 -13.94 -5.96
C LEU A 390 0.68 -13.89 -6.27
N ASP A 391 0.31 -13.57 -7.51
CA ASP A 391 -1.08 -13.47 -7.95
C ASP A 391 -1.77 -14.84 -7.89
N SER A 392 -1.05 -15.90 -8.29
CA SER A 392 -1.56 -17.28 -8.19
C SER A 392 -1.68 -17.77 -6.75
N LEU A 393 -0.78 -17.34 -5.85
CA LEU A 393 -0.93 -17.57 -4.42
C LEU A 393 -2.18 -16.88 -3.89
N ALA A 394 -2.37 -15.60 -4.21
CA ALA A 394 -3.54 -14.84 -3.74
C ALA A 394 -4.85 -15.47 -4.21
N GLU A 395 -4.94 -15.86 -5.49
CA GLU A 395 -6.10 -16.58 -6.02
C GLU A 395 -6.30 -17.94 -5.35
N PHE A 396 -5.22 -18.70 -5.12
CA PHE A 396 -5.28 -19.96 -4.38
C PHE A 396 -5.83 -19.77 -2.96
N LEU A 397 -5.31 -18.79 -2.22
CA LEU A 397 -5.75 -18.49 -0.86
C LEU A 397 -7.21 -18.02 -0.84
N GLY A 398 -7.62 -17.19 -1.81
CA GLY A 398 -9.00 -16.73 -1.93
C GLY A 398 -9.98 -17.89 -2.11
N ASN A 399 -9.68 -18.80 -3.05
CA ASN A 399 -10.50 -20.00 -3.25
C ASN A 399 -10.45 -20.93 -2.03
N PHE A 400 -9.28 -21.11 -1.42
CA PHE A 400 -9.11 -21.95 -0.24
C PHE A 400 -9.92 -21.44 0.96
N ILE A 401 -9.94 -20.12 1.19
CA ILE A 401 -10.78 -19.49 2.21
C ILE A 401 -12.26 -19.63 1.87
N TRP A 402 -12.64 -19.49 0.60
CA TRP A 402 -14.05 -19.61 0.21
C TRP A 402 -14.59 -21.04 0.43
N ASP A 403 -13.75 -22.05 0.20
CA ASP A 403 -14.12 -23.45 0.28
C ASP A 403 -14.13 -24.02 1.73
N ASN A 404 -13.63 -23.28 2.74
CA ASN A 404 -13.51 -23.72 4.15
C ASN A 404 -14.18 -22.74 5.10
#